data_AF-A0A2N5CYP9-F1
#
_entry.id   AF-A0A2N5CYP9-F1
#
_cell.length_a   1.000
_cell.length_b   1.000
_cell.length_c   1.000
_cell.angle_alpha   90.00
_cell.angle_beta   90.00
_cell.angle_gamma   90.00
#
_symmetry.space_group_name_H-M   'P 1'
#
loop_
_entity.id
_entity.type
_entity.pdbx_description
1 polymer ?
#
loop_
_entity_poly.entity_id
_entity_poly.type
_entity_poly.pdbx_seq_one_letter_code
_entity_poly.pdbx_strand_id
1 'polypeptide(L)'
;MTYNVAGLPWPVKKGRGEALKKIGDELAKMRAEGTEPDVVLIQEGFRKEIGELIDRSGYPYVARGPKRKQRDASLWAKGDKPDYRRVAYRWRGEGLGKWGSSGLWVLSNHPIEDVKSHAYRYCAGLDCLANKGVMLVSLNVPGLPTPVEVADTHLNSKGASRVPRSRNRMAHHLQADEFKRFMAADRTPGAPLIVGGDFNVMHAPDRFDYVMADYPFEVVSRWCHNLPGACDTQISYDGDAPWLDTQDLIGFLDGDEVDVTPTRVEATFDGAHEPVLSDHDGYRVTFLLTPKT
;
A
#
# COMPACT_ATOMS: atom_id res chain seq x y z
N MET A 1 -0.24 -9.45 -2.90
CA MET A 1 -1.34 -9.09 -1.96
C MET A 1 -0.99 -7.79 -1.26
N THR A 2 -1.95 -6.89 -1.07
CA THR A 2 -1.83 -5.75 -0.14
C THR A 2 -2.74 -5.96 1.05
N TYR A 3 -2.28 -5.61 2.26
CA TYR A 3 -3.03 -5.85 3.47
C TYR A 3 -2.69 -4.85 4.58
N ASN A 4 -3.66 -3.99 4.92
CA ASN A 4 -3.57 -3.18 6.14
C ASN A 4 -3.85 -4.07 7.36
N VAL A 5 -2.80 -4.41 8.10
CA VAL A 5 -2.89 -5.34 9.24
C VAL A 5 -3.36 -4.67 10.53
N ALA A 6 -3.81 -3.42 10.48
CA ALA A 6 -4.36 -2.67 11.63
C ALA A 6 -3.51 -2.78 12.90
N GLY A 7 -2.18 -2.73 12.75
CA GLY A 7 -1.21 -2.91 13.83
C GLY A 7 -1.08 -1.68 14.71
N LEU A 8 -2.19 -1.04 15.10
CA LEU A 8 -2.20 0.14 15.96
C LEU A 8 -1.72 -0.20 17.39
N PRO A 9 -0.92 0.68 18.03
CA PRO A 9 -0.38 0.43 19.36
C PRO A 9 -1.48 0.44 20.44
N TRP A 10 -1.23 -0.25 21.56
CA TRP A 10 -2.03 -0.07 22.77
C TRP A 10 -1.83 1.36 23.33
N PRO A 11 -2.87 2.07 23.80
CA PRO A 11 -4.24 1.60 24.08
C PRO A 11 -5.24 1.81 22.92
N VAL A 12 -4.80 2.17 21.70
CA VAL A 12 -5.69 2.49 20.56
C VAL A 12 -6.52 1.28 20.12
N LYS A 13 -5.88 0.11 19.96
CA LYS A 13 -6.56 -1.18 19.75
C LYS A 13 -5.95 -2.26 20.66
N LYS A 14 -6.80 -3.10 21.27
CA LYS A 14 -6.41 -4.29 22.04
C LYS A 14 -6.30 -5.51 21.12
N GLY A 15 -5.59 -6.56 21.54
CA GLY A 15 -5.51 -7.85 20.81
C GLY A 15 -4.68 -7.85 19.52
N ARG A 16 -4.22 -6.69 19.01
CA ARG A 16 -3.51 -6.61 17.72
C ARG A 16 -2.19 -7.37 17.68
N GLY A 17 -1.48 -7.51 18.80
CA GLY A 17 -0.26 -8.32 18.85
C GLY A 17 -0.52 -9.80 18.56
N GLU A 18 -1.64 -10.34 19.03
CA GLU A 18 -2.04 -11.73 18.76
C GLU A 18 -2.54 -11.91 17.33
N ALA A 19 -3.29 -10.92 16.81
CA ALA A 19 -3.72 -10.92 15.41
C ALA A 19 -2.53 -10.94 14.45
N LEU A 20 -1.46 -10.16 14.72
CA LEU A 20 -0.25 -10.16 13.91
C LEU A 20 0.43 -11.54 13.86
N LYS A 21 0.50 -12.24 14.99
CA LYS A 21 1.03 -13.62 15.02
C LYS A 21 0.18 -14.56 14.16
N LYS A 22 -1.14 -14.50 14.32
CA LYS A 22 -2.08 -15.31 13.53
C LYS A 22 -1.98 -15.03 12.03
N ILE A 23 -1.80 -13.77 11.63
CA ILE A 23 -1.56 -13.43 10.21
C ILE A 23 -0.27 -14.13 9.73
N GLY A 24 0.79 -14.09 10.54
CA GLY A 24 2.03 -14.81 10.21
C GLY A 24 1.83 -16.32 10.10
N ASP A 25 1.09 -16.92 11.04
CA ASP A 25 0.81 -18.36 11.04
C ASP A 25 -0.05 -18.78 9.82
N GLU A 26 -1.07 -17.98 9.44
CA GLU A 26 -1.89 -18.24 8.25
C GLU A 26 -1.08 -18.07 6.95
N LEU A 27 -0.20 -17.07 6.86
CA LEU A 27 0.71 -16.93 5.73
C LEU A 27 1.65 -18.14 5.62
N ALA A 28 2.19 -18.63 6.74
CA ALA A 28 3.00 -19.85 6.76
C ALA A 28 2.21 -21.09 6.32
N LYS A 29 0.94 -21.19 6.72
CA LYS A 29 0.05 -22.26 6.28
C LYS A 29 -0.16 -22.22 4.77
N MET A 30 -0.47 -21.05 4.20
CA MET A 30 -0.60 -20.87 2.74
C MET A 30 0.69 -21.30 2.02
N ARG A 31 1.88 -20.98 2.59
CA ARG A 31 3.17 -21.41 2.04
C ARG A 31 3.37 -22.92 2.06
N ALA A 32 2.98 -23.57 3.14
CA ALA A 32 3.04 -25.03 3.23
C ALA A 32 2.11 -25.71 2.19
N GLU A 33 1.05 -25.01 1.79
CA GLU A 33 0.07 -25.45 0.79
C GLU A 33 0.43 -25.00 -0.65
N GLY A 34 1.41 -24.11 -0.82
CA GLY A 34 1.80 -23.54 -2.11
C GLY A 34 0.77 -22.55 -2.68
N THR A 35 0.01 -21.88 -1.81
CA THR A 35 -1.07 -20.94 -2.16
C THR A 35 -0.83 -19.52 -1.67
N GLU A 36 0.37 -19.24 -1.13
CA GLU A 36 0.70 -17.92 -0.62
C GLU A 36 0.79 -16.86 -1.72
N PRO A 37 0.60 -15.58 -1.39
CA PRO A 37 1.05 -14.51 -2.27
C PRO A 37 2.58 -14.48 -2.40
N ASP A 38 3.13 -14.37 -3.61
CA ASP A 38 4.60 -14.22 -3.78
C ASP A 38 5.15 -12.94 -3.14
N VAL A 39 4.32 -11.92 -3.06
CA VAL A 39 4.64 -10.61 -2.48
C VAL A 39 3.48 -10.14 -1.61
N VAL A 40 3.79 -9.70 -0.38
CA VAL A 40 2.83 -9.11 0.56
C VAL A 40 3.26 -7.68 0.91
N LEU A 41 2.38 -6.72 0.62
CA LEU A 41 2.51 -5.32 1.00
C LEU A 41 1.71 -5.11 2.28
N ILE A 42 2.35 -4.71 3.36
CA ILE A 42 1.71 -4.55 4.67
C ILE A 42 1.65 -3.08 5.03
N GLN A 43 0.46 -2.60 5.39
CA GLN A 43 0.27 -1.27 5.99
C GLN A 43 -0.09 -1.39 7.48
N GLU A 44 0.17 -0.32 8.23
CA GLU A 44 -0.03 -0.25 9.69
C GLU A 44 0.77 -1.28 10.54
N GLY A 45 1.87 -1.81 10.01
CA GLY A 45 2.85 -2.61 10.76
C GLY A 45 3.69 -1.79 11.74
N PHE A 46 3.06 -1.03 12.66
CA PHE A 46 3.74 -0.06 13.55
C PHE A 46 4.38 -0.68 14.79
N ARG A 47 3.90 -1.85 15.21
CA ARG A 47 4.26 -2.49 16.49
C ARG A 47 5.51 -3.35 16.35
N LYS A 48 6.16 -3.65 17.48
CA LYS A 48 7.28 -4.60 17.51
C LYS A 48 6.85 -6.02 17.14
N GLU A 49 5.61 -6.39 17.44
CA GLU A 49 5.00 -7.69 17.11
C GLU A 49 4.88 -7.93 15.60
N ILE A 50 5.12 -6.92 14.75
CA ILE A 50 5.27 -7.16 13.30
C ILE A 50 6.44 -8.10 13.01
N GLY A 51 7.49 -8.09 13.85
CA GLY A 51 8.59 -9.04 13.74
C GLY A 51 8.13 -10.49 13.87
N GLU A 52 7.19 -10.77 14.78
CA GLU A 52 6.62 -12.11 14.93
C GLU A 52 5.80 -12.52 13.69
N LEU A 53 5.03 -11.61 13.10
CA LEU A 53 4.32 -11.89 11.85
C LEU A 53 5.32 -12.30 10.76
N ILE A 54 6.38 -11.50 10.59
CA ILE A 54 7.42 -11.72 9.58
C ILE A 54 8.11 -13.07 9.82
N ASP A 55 8.62 -13.31 11.04
CA ASP A 55 9.34 -14.53 11.39
C ASP A 55 8.47 -15.78 11.18
N ARG A 56 7.19 -15.72 11.59
CA ARG A 56 6.24 -16.83 11.43
C ARG A 56 5.85 -17.06 9.98
N SER A 57 5.69 -15.99 9.20
CA SER A 57 5.29 -16.08 7.80
C SER A 57 6.33 -16.74 6.90
N GLY A 58 7.61 -16.77 7.29
CA GLY A 58 8.65 -17.49 6.56
C GLY A 58 9.01 -16.92 5.18
N TYR A 59 8.70 -15.64 4.90
CA TYR A 59 9.18 -14.97 3.69
C TYR A 59 10.69 -14.70 3.78
N PRO A 60 11.48 -15.07 2.74
CA PRO A 60 12.94 -14.95 2.79
C PRO A 60 13.45 -13.51 2.64
N TYR A 61 12.70 -12.63 1.97
CA TYR A 61 13.12 -11.26 1.72
C TYR A 61 12.13 -10.26 2.31
N VAL A 62 12.66 -9.29 3.06
CA VAL A 62 11.84 -8.33 3.81
C VAL A 62 12.43 -6.92 3.68
N ALA A 63 11.59 -5.96 3.28
CA ALA A 63 11.92 -4.54 3.27
C ALA A 63 10.95 -3.76 4.17
N ARG A 64 11.41 -2.60 4.66
CA ARG A 64 10.61 -1.68 5.46
C ARG A 64 10.98 -0.23 5.19
N GLY A 65 9.99 0.65 5.22
CA GLY A 65 10.23 2.09 5.10
C GLY A 65 8.96 2.87 4.80
N PRO A 66 8.93 4.19 4.97
CA PRO A 66 9.89 5.02 5.69
C PRO A 66 10.06 4.72 7.19
N LYS A 67 11.27 4.91 7.72
CA LYS A 67 11.56 4.73 9.16
C LYS A 67 11.01 5.90 9.99
N ARG A 68 10.78 5.69 11.30
CA ARG A 68 10.25 6.73 12.23
C ARG A 68 11.00 8.07 12.18
N LYS A 69 12.33 8.02 12.04
CA LYS A 69 13.20 9.21 12.04
C LYS A 69 13.62 9.66 10.64
N GLN A 70 13.14 9.01 9.59
CA GLN A 70 13.47 9.37 8.21
C GLN A 70 12.91 10.77 7.90
N ARG A 71 13.73 11.57 7.22
CA ARG A 71 13.43 12.94 6.83
C ARG A 71 13.93 13.14 5.42
N ASP A 72 13.00 13.18 4.48
CA ASP A 72 13.33 13.30 3.08
C ASP A 72 13.26 14.76 2.62
N ALA A 73 13.98 15.06 1.55
CA ALA A 73 13.93 16.36 0.93
C ALA A 73 12.52 16.65 0.38
N SER A 74 12.19 17.93 0.26
CA SER A 74 10.92 18.32 -0.37
C SER A 74 10.99 18.02 -1.86
N LEU A 75 10.04 17.23 -2.38
CA LEU A 75 9.88 16.99 -3.82
C LEU A 75 9.23 18.19 -4.56
N TRP A 76 8.83 19.22 -3.81
CA TRP A 76 8.36 20.49 -4.34
C TRP A 76 9.50 21.48 -4.56
N ALA A 77 9.54 22.10 -5.75
CA ALA A 77 10.40 23.23 -6.03
C ALA A 77 10.09 24.41 -5.09
N LYS A 78 11.03 25.34 -4.90
CA LYS A 78 10.89 26.44 -3.93
C LYS A 78 9.66 27.33 -4.21
N GLY A 79 9.30 27.53 -5.47
CA GLY A 79 8.15 28.34 -5.91
C GLY A 79 6.81 27.62 -5.92
N ASP A 80 6.81 26.28 -5.93
CA ASP A 80 5.60 25.48 -6.15
C ASP A 80 5.05 24.90 -4.83
N LYS A 81 5.49 25.43 -3.69
CA LYS A 81 5.09 24.88 -2.40
C LYS A 81 3.58 25.05 -2.21
N PRO A 82 2.86 23.97 -1.89
CA PRO A 82 1.45 24.03 -1.58
C PRO A 82 1.14 25.02 -0.45
N ASP A 83 0.05 25.78 -0.61
CA ASP A 83 -0.52 26.58 0.47
C ASP A 83 -1.20 25.66 1.51
N TYR A 84 -0.37 25.06 2.35
CA TYR A 84 -0.81 24.18 3.41
C TYR A 84 -0.02 24.42 4.69
N ARG A 85 -0.66 25.06 5.66
CA ARG A 85 -0.11 25.19 7.00
C ARG A 85 0.04 23.79 7.61
N ARG A 86 1.28 23.33 7.81
CA ARG A 86 1.58 21.98 8.37
C ARG A 86 1.07 21.73 9.79
N VAL A 87 0.71 22.79 10.52
CA VAL A 87 0.21 22.70 11.90
C VAL A 87 -1.01 23.61 12.07
N ALA A 88 -2.21 23.04 12.04
CA ALA A 88 -3.48 23.69 12.32
C ALA A 88 -4.20 23.03 13.51
N TYR A 89 -4.13 21.70 13.64
CA TYR A 89 -4.81 20.92 14.69
C TYR A 89 -3.80 20.23 15.63
N ARG A 90 -3.05 21.03 16.41
CA ARG A 90 -2.00 20.51 17.33
C ARG A 90 -2.52 19.45 18.31
N TRP A 91 -3.69 19.71 18.88
CA TRP A 91 -4.38 18.81 19.82
C TRP A 91 -4.86 17.50 19.17
N ARG A 92 -4.81 17.40 17.83
CA ARG A 92 -5.07 16.17 17.06
C ARG A 92 -3.81 15.52 16.52
N GLY A 93 -2.60 15.95 16.91
CA GLY A 93 -1.34 15.31 16.53
C GLY A 93 -0.44 16.13 15.61
N GLU A 94 -0.97 17.15 14.93
CA GLU A 94 -0.19 17.95 13.99
C GLU A 94 0.94 18.72 14.71
N GLY A 95 2.20 18.50 14.28
CA GLY A 95 3.36 19.16 14.88
C GLY A 95 3.85 18.56 16.20
N LEU A 96 3.30 17.44 16.67
CA LEU A 96 3.78 16.73 17.88
C LEU A 96 4.98 15.80 17.60
N GLY A 97 5.43 15.70 16.35
CA GLY A 97 6.50 14.82 15.90
C GLY A 97 6.03 13.40 15.57
N LYS A 98 6.96 12.57 15.08
CA LYS A 98 6.69 11.20 14.65
C LYS A 98 6.91 10.20 15.79
N TRP A 99 5.86 9.50 16.16
CA TRP A 99 5.87 8.47 17.20
C TRP A 99 6.05 7.07 16.59
N GLY A 100 5.58 6.86 15.35
CA GLY A 100 5.75 5.61 14.59
C GLY A 100 6.53 5.78 13.28
N SER A 101 6.92 4.65 12.67
CA SER A 101 7.34 4.59 11.27
C SER A 101 6.15 4.81 10.32
N SER A 102 6.34 4.58 9.02
CA SER A 102 5.24 4.47 8.05
C SER A 102 4.30 3.29 8.30
N GLY A 103 4.83 2.25 8.96
CA GLY A 103 4.14 0.97 9.11
C GLY A 103 4.11 0.16 7.82
N LEU A 104 4.87 0.53 6.79
CA LEU A 104 4.96 -0.22 5.54
C LEU A 104 6.05 -1.27 5.58
N TRP A 105 5.71 -2.45 5.07
CA TRP A 105 6.62 -3.58 4.91
C TRP A 105 6.31 -4.30 3.60
N VAL A 106 7.36 -4.79 2.95
CA VAL A 106 7.22 -5.70 1.81
C VAL A 106 7.87 -7.02 2.20
N LEU A 107 7.11 -8.10 2.09
CA LEU A 107 7.57 -9.47 2.26
C LEU A 107 7.55 -10.14 0.89
N SER A 108 8.60 -10.84 0.52
CA SER A 108 8.72 -11.42 -0.83
C SER A 108 9.41 -12.78 -0.84
N ASN A 109 8.92 -13.64 -1.73
CA ASN A 109 9.59 -14.85 -2.19
C ASN A 109 10.76 -14.57 -3.14
N HIS A 110 10.77 -13.41 -3.77
CA HIS A 110 11.77 -12.98 -4.74
C HIS A 110 12.83 -12.08 -4.08
N PRO A 111 14.11 -12.20 -4.47
CA PRO A 111 15.15 -11.31 -3.98
C PRO A 111 14.80 -9.83 -4.17
N ILE A 112 14.97 -9.06 -3.12
CA ILE A 112 14.85 -7.59 -3.16
C ILE A 112 16.24 -7.02 -3.48
N GLU A 113 16.39 -6.44 -4.66
CA GLU A 113 17.68 -5.89 -5.14
C GLU A 113 17.91 -4.46 -4.67
N ASP A 114 16.86 -3.65 -4.65
CA ASP A 114 16.92 -2.25 -4.22
C ASP A 114 15.66 -1.86 -3.43
N VAL A 115 15.82 -0.88 -2.54
CA VAL A 115 14.74 -0.32 -1.72
C VAL A 115 14.87 1.20 -1.67
N LYS A 116 13.89 1.90 -2.22
CA LYS A 116 13.73 3.35 -2.11
C LYS A 116 12.48 3.65 -1.28
N SER A 117 12.47 4.76 -0.56
CA SER A 117 11.27 5.17 0.18
C SER A 117 11.24 6.68 0.37
N HIS A 118 10.02 7.23 0.44
CA HIS A 118 9.79 8.65 0.70
C HIS A 118 8.74 8.83 1.80
N ALA A 119 9.12 9.52 2.87
CA ALA A 119 8.26 9.95 3.94
C ALA A 119 7.50 11.21 3.53
N TYR A 120 6.17 11.12 3.52
CA TYR A 120 5.34 12.25 3.18
C TYR A 120 5.50 13.39 4.18
N ARG A 121 5.66 14.58 3.61
CA ARG A 121 5.84 15.83 4.34
C ARG A 121 4.52 16.36 4.86
N TYR A 122 3.43 16.15 4.13
CA TYR A 122 2.10 16.62 4.48
C TYR A 122 1.30 15.52 5.19
N CYS A 123 0.48 15.93 6.15
CA CYS A 123 -0.35 15.03 6.96
C CYS A 123 -1.44 15.84 7.65
N ALA A 124 -2.50 15.17 8.11
CA ALA A 124 -3.56 15.78 8.88
C ALA A 124 -3.92 14.95 10.12
N GLY A 125 -4.10 15.64 11.25
CA GLY A 125 -4.57 15.01 12.48
C GLY A 125 -3.68 13.88 13.00
N LEU A 126 -4.31 12.77 13.44
CA LEU A 126 -3.60 11.68 14.13
C LEU A 126 -2.56 10.99 13.23
N ASP A 127 -2.79 10.96 11.92
CA ASP A 127 -1.85 10.44 10.92
C ASP A 127 -0.51 11.18 10.96
N CYS A 128 -0.47 12.43 11.43
CA CYS A 128 0.80 13.14 11.60
C CYS A 128 1.76 12.51 12.60
N LEU A 129 1.27 11.64 13.49
CA LEU A 129 2.08 10.89 14.46
C LEU A 129 2.82 9.70 13.82
N ALA A 130 2.42 9.27 12.63
CA ALA A 130 3.10 8.24 11.86
C ALA A 130 3.93 8.86 10.71
N ASN A 131 5.02 8.20 10.32
CA ASN A 131 5.82 8.66 9.19
C ASN A 131 5.32 8.04 7.87
N LYS A 132 4.02 8.21 7.57
CA LYS A 132 3.38 7.72 6.35
C LYS A 132 4.16 8.12 5.11
N GLY A 133 4.09 7.30 4.07
CA GLY A 133 4.94 7.45 2.90
C GLY A 133 4.66 6.40 1.85
N VAL A 134 5.65 6.21 0.99
CA VAL A 134 5.73 5.18 -0.04
C VAL A 134 7.07 4.46 0.09
N MET A 135 7.08 3.17 -0.26
CA MET A 135 8.28 2.37 -0.44
C MET A 135 8.22 1.71 -1.82
N LEU A 136 9.31 1.77 -2.57
CA LEU A 136 9.50 1.12 -3.86
C LEU A 136 10.61 0.08 -3.71
N VAL A 137 10.33 -1.16 -4.10
CA VAL A 137 11.34 -2.23 -4.13
C VAL A 137 11.50 -2.75 -5.54
N SER A 138 12.73 -3.13 -5.91
CA SER A 138 13.00 -3.85 -7.16
C SER A 138 13.14 -5.34 -6.85
N LEU A 139 12.28 -6.17 -7.45
CA LEU A 139 12.25 -7.61 -7.23
C LEU A 139 12.86 -8.36 -8.41
N ASN A 140 13.80 -9.26 -8.12
CA ASN A 140 14.32 -10.20 -9.10
C ASN A 140 13.38 -11.40 -9.23
N VAL A 141 12.49 -11.36 -10.22
CA VAL A 141 11.57 -12.47 -10.50
C VAL A 141 12.25 -13.43 -11.49
N PRO A 142 12.50 -14.70 -11.11
CA PRO A 142 13.19 -15.65 -11.98
C PRO A 142 12.52 -15.80 -13.34
N GLY A 143 13.33 -15.76 -14.41
CA GLY A 143 12.87 -15.92 -15.79
C GLY A 143 12.45 -14.64 -16.50
N LEU A 144 12.40 -13.50 -15.80
CA LEU A 144 12.19 -12.19 -16.44
C LEU A 144 13.53 -11.53 -16.82
N PRO A 145 13.57 -10.74 -17.90
CA PRO A 145 14.79 -10.09 -18.37
C PRO A 145 15.16 -8.84 -17.55
N THR A 146 14.18 -8.26 -16.84
CA THR A 146 14.34 -7.07 -15.97
C THR A 146 13.64 -7.29 -14.62
N PRO A 147 14.12 -6.67 -13.53
CA PRO A 147 13.40 -6.64 -12.26
C PRO A 147 12.00 -6.04 -12.38
N VAL A 148 11.10 -6.46 -11.48
CA VAL A 148 9.76 -5.90 -11.32
C VAL A 148 9.76 -4.91 -10.17
N GLU A 149 9.36 -3.68 -10.44
CA GLU A 149 9.19 -2.67 -9.40
C GLU A 149 7.86 -2.87 -8.66
N VAL A 150 7.92 -2.91 -7.33
CA VAL A 150 6.74 -3.01 -6.47
C VAL A 150 6.68 -1.87 -5.48
N ALA A 151 5.59 -1.10 -5.51
CA ALA A 151 5.37 0.03 -4.60
C ALA A 151 4.31 -0.29 -3.54
N ASP A 152 4.61 0.04 -2.29
CA ASP A 152 3.68 0.01 -1.14
C ASP A 152 3.47 1.44 -0.63
N THR A 153 2.22 1.83 -0.38
CA THR A 153 1.87 3.16 0.12
C THR A 153 0.74 3.13 1.15
N HIS A 154 0.71 4.14 2.03
CA HIS A 154 -0.43 4.37 2.91
C HIS A 154 -0.71 5.87 3.02
N LEU A 155 -1.81 6.31 2.40
CA LEU A 155 -2.19 7.72 2.34
C LEU A 155 -2.99 8.17 3.57
N ASN A 156 -3.20 9.49 3.70
CA ASN A 156 -3.82 10.09 4.88
C ASN A 156 -5.26 9.59 5.02
N SER A 157 -5.60 9.16 6.23
CA SER A 157 -6.91 8.60 6.52
C SER A 157 -8.04 9.63 6.36
N LYS A 158 -9.27 9.14 6.21
CA LYS A 158 -10.49 9.97 6.23
C LYS A 158 -10.85 10.36 7.67
N GLY A 159 -11.96 9.84 8.20
CA GLY A 159 -12.46 10.18 9.54
C GLY A 159 -11.50 9.76 10.67
N ALA A 160 -10.68 8.72 10.46
CA ALA A 160 -9.73 8.24 11.46
C ALA A 160 -8.65 9.30 11.83
N SER A 161 -8.39 10.27 10.96
CA SER A 161 -7.49 11.40 11.24
C SER A 161 -8.00 12.35 12.35
N ARG A 162 -9.30 12.29 12.69
CA ARG A 162 -9.97 13.12 13.71
C ARG A 162 -9.88 14.65 13.48
N VAL A 163 -9.76 15.08 12.23
CA VAL A 163 -9.86 16.48 11.80
C VAL A 163 -10.95 16.66 10.73
N PRO A 164 -11.37 17.91 10.39
CA PRO A 164 -12.39 18.13 9.38
C PRO A 164 -12.08 17.52 8.01
N ARG A 165 -13.13 17.13 7.27
CA ARG A 165 -13.01 16.47 5.95
C ARG A 165 -12.19 17.28 4.95
N SER A 166 -12.31 18.61 4.93
CA SER A 166 -11.51 19.47 4.05
C SER A 166 -10.01 19.37 4.37
N ARG A 167 -9.65 19.32 5.66
CA ARG A 167 -8.26 19.21 6.11
C ARG A 167 -7.62 17.87 5.75
N ASN A 168 -8.33 16.77 6.01
CA ASN A 168 -7.79 15.43 5.70
C ASN A 168 -7.75 15.14 4.20
N ARG A 169 -8.71 15.64 3.43
CA ARG A 169 -8.71 15.54 1.96
C ARG A 169 -7.55 16.29 1.35
N MET A 170 -7.31 17.54 1.78
CA MET A 170 -6.16 18.31 1.31
C MET A 170 -4.83 17.62 1.66
N ALA A 171 -4.68 17.06 2.87
CA ALA A 171 -3.49 16.29 3.22
C ALA A 171 -3.32 15.05 2.33
N HIS A 172 -4.41 14.31 2.09
CA HIS A 172 -4.42 13.14 1.22
C HIS A 172 -3.98 13.48 -0.20
N HIS A 173 -4.50 14.56 -0.78
CA HIS A 173 -4.11 15.04 -2.11
C HIS A 173 -2.63 15.41 -2.16
N LEU A 174 -2.13 16.15 -1.18
CA LEU A 174 -0.70 16.50 -1.13
C LEU A 174 0.21 15.28 -0.96
N GLN A 175 -0.26 14.24 -0.27
CA GLN A 175 0.47 12.97 -0.22
C GLN A 175 0.41 12.21 -1.54
N ALA A 176 -0.72 12.25 -2.26
CA ALA A 176 -0.83 11.72 -3.61
C ALA A 176 0.12 12.44 -4.58
N ASP A 177 0.28 13.76 -4.46
CA ASP A 177 1.27 14.52 -5.24
C ASP A 177 2.70 14.11 -4.89
N GLU A 178 3.02 13.94 -3.60
CA GLU A 178 4.33 13.45 -3.17
C GLU A 178 4.58 12.02 -3.69
N PHE A 179 3.57 11.16 -3.67
CA PHE A 179 3.62 9.81 -4.23
C PHE A 179 3.91 9.84 -5.74
N LYS A 180 3.14 10.61 -6.52
CA LYS A 180 3.36 10.83 -7.96
C LYS A 180 4.77 11.32 -8.26
N ARG A 181 5.25 12.34 -7.52
CA ARG A 181 6.59 12.92 -7.72
C ARG A 181 7.71 11.96 -7.37
N PHE A 182 7.58 11.21 -6.27
CA PHE A 182 8.55 10.18 -5.89
C PHE A 182 8.65 9.14 -6.99
N MET A 183 7.50 8.65 -7.46
CA MET A 183 7.47 7.58 -8.46
C MET A 183 7.96 8.06 -9.84
N ALA A 184 7.74 9.33 -10.19
CA ALA A 184 8.33 9.92 -11.39
C ALA A 184 9.86 10.09 -11.30
N ALA A 185 10.40 10.32 -10.10
CA ALA A 185 11.81 10.60 -9.89
C ALA A 185 12.65 9.32 -9.67
N ASP A 186 12.08 8.33 -8.98
CA ASP A 186 12.82 7.21 -8.42
C ASP A 186 12.57 5.87 -9.12
N ARG A 187 11.53 5.76 -9.95
CA ARG A 187 11.32 4.56 -10.77
C ARG A 187 12.39 4.41 -11.83
N THR A 188 12.70 3.16 -12.14
CA THR A 188 13.50 2.78 -13.29
C THR A 188 12.65 2.94 -14.56
N PRO A 189 13.05 3.81 -15.51
CA PRO A 189 12.32 3.94 -16.77
C PRO A 189 12.19 2.59 -17.47
N GLY A 190 10.99 2.29 -17.97
CA GLY A 190 10.71 1.02 -18.67
C GLY A 190 10.54 -0.21 -17.77
N ALA A 191 10.75 -0.12 -16.46
CA ALA A 191 10.52 -1.27 -15.58
C ALA A 191 9.01 -1.53 -15.38
N PRO A 192 8.55 -2.79 -15.43
CA PRO A 192 7.18 -3.13 -15.09
C PRO A 192 6.91 -2.76 -13.63
N LEU A 193 5.70 -2.27 -13.35
CA LEU A 193 5.31 -1.78 -12.03
C LEU A 193 4.05 -2.47 -11.53
N ILE A 194 4.10 -2.92 -10.28
CA ILE A 194 2.93 -3.24 -9.47
C ILE A 194 2.90 -2.25 -8.30
N VAL A 195 1.79 -1.57 -8.09
CA VAL A 195 1.60 -0.69 -6.94
C VAL A 195 0.47 -1.23 -6.09
N GLY A 196 0.60 -1.19 -4.77
CA GLY A 196 -0.52 -1.44 -3.89
C GLY A 196 -0.42 -0.68 -2.59
N GLY A 197 -1.47 -0.78 -1.79
CA GLY A 197 -1.50 -0.18 -0.47
C GLY A 197 -2.88 0.30 -0.05
N ASP A 198 -2.92 0.96 1.10
CA ASP A 198 -4.11 1.63 1.61
C ASP A 198 -4.13 3.08 1.08
N PHE A 199 -4.88 3.27 -0.01
CA PHE A 199 -5.06 4.57 -0.65
C PHE A 199 -6.09 5.44 0.07
N ASN A 200 -6.85 4.90 1.03
CA ASN A 200 -7.86 5.63 1.78
C ASN A 200 -8.95 6.32 0.90
N VAL A 201 -9.41 5.62 -0.14
CA VAL A 201 -10.35 6.10 -1.19
C VAL A 201 -11.78 5.57 -1.10
N MET A 202 -12.08 4.63 -0.20
CA MET A 202 -13.41 4.00 -0.09
C MET A 202 -14.52 5.05 0.00
N HIS A 203 -15.56 4.95 -0.84
CA HIS A 203 -16.66 5.92 -0.93
C HIS A 203 -16.21 7.39 -1.04
N ALA A 204 -15.03 7.64 -1.62
CA ALA A 204 -14.44 8.96 -1.80
C ALA A 204 -13.91 9.10 -3.23
N PRO A 205 -14.81 9.19 -4.24
CA PRO A 205 -14.40 9.33 -5.64
C PRO A 205 -13.47 10.52 -5.83
N ASP A 206 -13.66 11.63 -5.10
CA ASP A 206 -12.77 12.79 -5.16
C ASP A 206 -11.31 12.47 -4.82
N ARG A 207 -11.07 11.54 -3.90
CA ARG A 207 -9.72 11.07 -3.56
C ARG A 207 -9.17 10.10 -4.60
N PHE A 208 -10.01 9.19 -5.08
CA PHE A 208 -9.64 8.24 -6.12
C PHE A 208 -9.25 8.98 -7.41
N ASP A 209 -10.13 9.83 -7.92
CA ASP A 209 -9.93 10.62 -9.13
C ASP A 209 -8.66 11.46 -9.02
N TYR A 210 -8.40 12.07 -7.86
CA TYR A 210 -7.18 12.86 -7.65
C TYR A 210 -5.91 12.02 -7.73
N VAL A 211 -5.89 10.83 -7.11
CA VAL A 211 -4.74 9.92 -7.20
C VAL A 211 -4.55 9.45 -8.64
N MET A 212 -5.63 9.07 -9.33
CA MET A 212 -5.59 8.42 -10.64
C MET A 212 -5.52 9.37 -11.83
N ALA A 213 -5.77 10.68 -11.67
CA ALA A 213 -5.85 11.63 -12.78
C ALA A 213 -4.62 11.64 -13.70
N ASP A 214 -3.42 11.45 -13.15
CA ASP A 214 -2.15 11.61 -13.88
C ASP A 214 -1.15 10.49 -13.58
N TYR A 215 -1.60 9.40 -12.95
CA TYR A 215 -0.71 8.32 -12.57
C TYR A 215 -0.71 7.24 -13.67
N PRO A 216 0.46 6.79 -14.18
CA PRO A 216 0.53 5.89 -15.33
C PRO A 216 0.10 4.43 -15.10
N PHE A 217 -0.54 4.06 -13.99
CA PHE A 217 -0.98 2.67 -13.77
C PHE A 217 -2.49 2.54 -13.90
N GLU A 218 -2.94 1.35 -14.27
CA GLU A 218 -4.34 0.96 -14.24
C GLU A 218 -4.67 0.29 -12.91
N VAL A 219 -5.79 0.66 -12.30
CA VAL A 219 -6.29 0.02 -11.07
C VAL A 219 -6.93 -1.32 -11.46
N VAL A 220 -6.43 -2.41 -10.89
CA VAL A 220 -6.81 -3.78 -11.27
C VAL A 220 -8.32 -3.99 -11.17
N SER A 221 -8.94 -3.61 -10.05
CA SER A 221 -10.41 -3.77 -9.88
C SER A 221 -11.22 -2.98 -10.90
N ARG A 222 -10.75 -1.78 -11.31
CA ARG A 222 -11.39 -1.00 -12.38
C ARG A 222 -11.19 -1.67 -13.75
N TRP A 223 -9.97 -2.14 -14.04
CA TRP A 223 -9.63 -2.81 -15.29
C TRP A 223 -10.42 -4.10 -15.48
N CYS A 224 -10.44 -4.97 -14.46
CA CYS A 224 -11.19 -6.23 -14.49
C CYS A 224 -12.71 -5.99 -14.60
N HIS A 225 -13.24 -4.96 -13.92
CA HIS A 225 -14.66 -4.60 -14.02
C HIS A 225 -15.04 -4.14 -15.44
N ASN A 226 -14.19 -3.31 -16.07
CA ASN A 226 -14.44 -2.78 -17.41
C ASN A 226 -14.21 -3.80 -18.53
N LEU A 227 -13.53 -4.92 -18.24
CA LEU A 227 -13.25 -5.99 -19.19
C LEU A 227 -13.74 -7.34 -18.65
N PRO A 228 -15.07 -7.60 -18.67
CA PRO A 228 -15.62 -8.86 -18.19
C PRO A 228 -14.98 -10.06 -18.89
N GLY A 229 -14.54 -11.05 -18.10
CA GLY A 229 -13.85 -12.26 -18.59
C GLY A 229 -12.34 -12.11 -18.78
N ALA A 230 -11.77 -10.90 -18.62
CA ALA A 230 -10.31 -10.71 -18.63
C ALA A 230 -9.65 -11.14 -17.30
N CYS A 231 -10.40 -11.10 -16.20
CA CYS A 231 -9.97 -11.57 -14.88
C CYS A 231 -10.97 -12.56 -14.30
N ASP A 232 -10.48 -13.56 -13.58
CA ASP A 232 -11.29 -14.32 -12.63
C ASP A 232 -11.50 -13.49 -11.35
N THR A 233 -12.72 -12.99 -11.15
CA THR A 233 -13.04 -12.04 -10.07
C THR A 233 -13.88 -12.74 -9.00
N GLN A 234 -13.28 -12.99 -7.85
CA GLN A 234 -13.89 -13.70 -6.72
C GLN A 234 -14.24 -12.76 -5.55
N ILE A 235 -14.21 -11.45 -5.79
CA ILE A 235 -14.68 -10.44 -4.84
C ILE A 235 -16.06 -9.92 -5.23
N SER A 236 -16.88 -9.58 -4.23
CA SER A 236 -18.19 -8.97 -4.50
C SER A 236 -17.97 -7.62 -5.16
N TYR A 237 -18.37 -7.51 -6.43
CA TYR A 237 -18.44 -6.26 -7.16
C TYR A 237 -19.88 -5.80 -7.19
N ASP A 238 -20.31 -5.12 -6.14
CA ASP A 238 -21.64 -4.54 -6.10
C ASP A 238 -21.62 -3.12 -6.68
N GLY A 239 -22.43 -2.87 -7.70
CA GLY A 239 -22.62 -1.53 -8.28
C GLY A 239 -21.60 -1.10 -9.34
N ASP A 240 -21.63 0.20 -9.67
CA ASP A 240 -20.97 0.76 -10.86
C ASP A 240 -19.50 1.15 -10.64
N ALA A 241 -19.01 1.12 -9.39
CA ALA A 241 -17.66 1.54 -9.05
C ALA A 241 -17.05 0.69 -7.91
N PRO A 242 -16.94 -0.64 -8.09
CA PRO A 242 -16.50 -1.55 -7.03
C PRO A 242 -15.10 -1.26 -6.46
N TRP A 243 -14.25 -0.58 -7.24
CA TRP A 243 -12.93 -0.11 -6.75
C TRP A 243 -13.04 0.97 -5.67
N LEU A 244 -14.24 1.51 -5.39
CA LEU A 244 -14.51 2.45 -4.30
C LEU A 244 -15.13 1.78 -3.07
N ASP A 245 -15.31 0.45 -3.06
CA ASP A 245 -15.84 -0.27 -1.90
C ASP A 245 -14.76 -0.68 -0.90
N THR A 246 -13.49 -0.45 -1.26
CA THR A 246 -12.33 -0.71 -0.43
C THR A 246 -11.40 0.50 -0.34
N GLN A 247 -10.58 0.51 0.70
CA GLN A 247 -9.50 1.47 0.87
C GLN A 247 -8.23 1.01 0.13
N ASP A 248 -8.12 -0.30 -0.08
CA ASP A 248 -6.94 -0.99 -0.56
C ASP A 248 -7.02 -1.20 -2.07
N LEU A 249 -6.02 -0.70 -2.79
CA LEU A 249 -5.94 -0.87 -4.24
C LEU A 249 -4.66 -1.58 -4.62
N ILE A 250 -4.71 -2.27 -5.74
CA ILE A 250 -3.55 -2.73 -6.50
C ILE A 250 -3.72 -2.19 -7.92
N GLY A 251 -2.65 -1.61 -8.45
CA GLY A 251 -2.54 -1.18 -9.83
C GLY A 251 -1.31 -1.75 -10.50
N PHE A 252 -1.27 -1.65 -11.82
CA PHE A 252 -0.20 -2.22 -12.64
C PHE A 252 0.12 -1.34 -13.85
N LEU A 253 1.35 -1.49 -14.35
CA LEU A 253 1.83 -0.84 -15.56
C LEU A 253 2.86 -1.76 -16.23
N ASP A 254 2.69 -1.96 -17.53
CA ASP A 254 3.62 -2.71 -18.36
C ASP A 254 5.02 -2.07 -18.36
N GLY A 255 6.04 -2.92 -18.49
CA GLY A 255 7.40 -2.51 -18.77
C GLY A 255 7.71 -2.55 -20.27
N ASP A 256 8.89 -2.04 -20.63
CA ASP A 256 9.41 -2.07 -22.00
C ASP A 256 9.72 -3.49 -22.46
N GLU A 257 10.09 -4.38 -21.52
CA GLU A 257 10.48 -5.77 -21.80
C GLU A 257 9.54 -6.82 -21.19
N VAL A 258 8.55 -6.43 -20.38
CA VAL A 258 7.62 -7.34 -19.70
C VAL A 258 6.22 -6.76 -19.67
N ASP A 259 5.24 -7.49 -20.17
CA ASP A 259 3.82 -7.20 -19.98
C ASP A 259 3.33 -7.70 -18.61
N VAL A 260 2.48 -6.90 -17.95
CA VAL A 260 1.89 -7.19 -16.64
C VAL A 260 0.39 -7.33 -16.82
N THR A 261 -0.13 -8.55 -16.80
CA THR A 261 -1.57 -8.81 -16.99
C THR A 261 -2.19 -9.37 -15.71
N PRO A 262 -3.16 -8.69 -15.06
CA PRO A 262 -3.89 -9.29 -13.95
C PRO A 262 -4.80 -10.41 -14.49
N THR A 263 -4.75 -11.57 -13.88
CA THR A 263 -5.53 -12.75 -14.28
C THR A 263 -6.58 -13.15 -13.25
N ARG A 264 -6.39 -12.76 -11.97
CA ARG A 264 -7.30 -13.12 -10.88
C ARG A 264 -7.31 -12.05 -9.79
N VAL A 265 -8.48 -11.82 -9.20
CA VAL A 265 -8.70 -10.87 -8.10
C VAL A 265 -9.52 -11.53 -6.99
N GLU A 266 -9.00 -11.50 -5.76
CA GLU A 266 -9.55 -12.22 -4.61
C GLU A 266 -9.42 -11.38 -3.33
N ALA A 267 -10.30 -11.64 -2.37
CA ALA A 267 -10.14 -11.23 -0.98
C ALA A 267 -9.61 -12.44 -0.18
N THR A 268 -8.86 -12.17 0.88
CA THR A 268 -8.44 -13.16 1.87
C THR A 268 -8.52 -12.54 3.26
N PHE A 269 -8.62 -13.34 4.31
CA PHE A 269 -8.86 -12.86 5.68
C PHE A 269 -10.22 -12.13 5.84
N ASP A 270 -11.20 -12.47 5.01
CA ASP A 270 -12.54 -11.86 4.94
C ASP A 270 -13.62 -12.64 5.72
N GLY A 271 -13.28 -13.82 6.25
CA GLY A 271 -14.20 -14.68 6.98
C GLY A 271 -14.91 -15.74 6.14
N ALA A 272 -14.67 -15.81 4.82
CA ALA A 272 -15.27 -16.83 3.96
C ALA A 272 -14.64 -18.21 4.19
N HIS A 273 -13.31 -18.29 4.09
CA HIS A 273 -12.52 -19.51 4.32
C HIS A 273 -11.35 -19.29 5.28
N GLU A 274 -10.88 -18.06 5.40
CA GLU A 274 -9.83 -17.60 6.31
C GLU A 274 -10.40 -16.79 7.49
N PRO A 275 -9.69 -16.68 8.62
CA PRO A 275 -10.15 -15.85 9.74
C PRO A 275 -10.09 -14.36 9.42
N VAL A 276 -11.05 -13.59 9.95
CA VAL A 276 -10.98 -12.12 9.99
C VAL A 276 -9.95 -11.67 11.03
N LEU A 277 -8.82 -11.13 10.56
CA LEU A 277 -7.69 -10.75 11.41
C LEU A 277 -7.38 -9.25 11.41
N SER A 278 -8.03 -8.46 10.56
CA SER A 278 -7.95 -7.00 10.51
C SER A 278 -9.34 -6.39 10.31
N ASP A 279 -9.46 -5.06 10.34
CA ASP A 279 -10.64 -4.33 9.84
C ASP A 279 -10.55 -4.00 8.35
N HIS A 280 -9.60 -4.63 7.67
CA HIS A 280 -9.46 -4.69 6.23
C HIS A 280 -9.39 -6.16 5.82
N ASP A 281 -9.76 -6.46 4.60
CA ASP A 281 -9.48 -7.75 3.97
C ASP A 281 -8.12 -7.66 3.27
N GLY A 282 -7.42 -8.79 3.13
CA GLY A 282 -6.26 -8.87 2.27
C GLY A 282 -6.70 -8.83 0.81
N TYR A 283 -6.27 -7.81 0.07
CA TYR A 283 -6.59 -7.69 -1.36
C TYR A 283 -5.51 -8.39 -2.19
N ARG A 284 -5.87 -9.50 -2.83
CA ARG A 284 -4.97 -10.36 -3.60
C ARG A 284 -5.24 -10.23 -5.10
N VAL A 285 -4.16 -10.09 -5.87
CA VAL A 285 -4.19 -10.13 -7.34
C VAL A 285 -3.11 -11.11 -7.80
N THR A 286 -3.48 -11.97 -8.74
CA THR A 286 -2.53 -12.81 -9.48
C THR A 286 -2.23 -12.12 -10.80
N PHE A 287 -0.94 -12.01 -11.13
CA PHE A 287 -0.47 -11.46 -12.39
C PHE A 287 0.21 -12.53 -13.23
N LEU A 288 -0.02 -12.49 -14.54
CA LEU A 288 0.84 -13.11 -15.54
C LEU A 288 1.86 -12.07 -15.99
N LEU A 289 3.15 -12.41 -15.86
CA LEU A 289 4.26 -11.58 -16.31
C LEU A 289 4.87 -12.19 -17.57
N THR A 290 4.77 -11.51 -18.70
CA THR A 290 5.17 -12.05 -20.01
C THR A 290 6.32 -11.25 -20.60
N PRO A 291 7.52 -11.84 -20.78
CA PRO A 291 8.59 -11.17 -21.50
C PRO A 291 8.17 -10.82 -22.94
N LYS A 292 8.50 -9.61 -23.37
CA LYS A 292 8.31 -9.16 -24.74
C LYS A 292 9.40 -9.74 -25.63
N THR A 293 9.00 -10.25 -26.80
CA THR A 293 9.90 -10.78 -27.84
C THR A 293 10.47 -9.69 -28.72
#